data_AF-A0A3R6NTE0-F1
#
_entry.id   AF-A0A3R6NTE0-F1
#
_cell.length_a   1.000
_cell.length_b   1.000
_cell.length_c   1.000
_cell.angle_alpha   90.00
_cell.angle_beta   90.00
_cell.angle_gamma   90.00
#
_symmetry.space_group_name_H-M   'P 1'
#
loop_
_entity.id
_entity.type
_entity.pdbx_description
1 polymer ?
#
loop_
_entity_poly.entity_id
_entity_poly.type
_entity_poly.pdbx_seq_one_letter_code
_entity_poly.pdbx_strand_id
1 'polypeptide(L)'
;MLIYPKNKKGDQKDSLVWKEDNFLRLRGLADSVVHKTDFKTEDGKDVLAGAYYERIRRELETLEAAKLAQLSKSLGPKAAALKAMPQPTGGSSNSSPRSTGARRAAREAGERRARAASERKELAASIRAELLDAEAEINEVYCRANASLVKYSKAGKFRVINDEEIPRFHPGFSARKFAETLGIDKEVFE
;
A
#
# COMPACT_ATOMS: atom_id res chain seq x y z
N MET A 1 13.33 4.19 10.26
CA MET A 1 13.73 3.07 11.14
C MET A 1 12.51 2.24 11.48
N LEU A 2 12.51 0.99 11.07
CA LEU A 2 11.46 0.03 11.37
C LEU A 2 11.45 -0.32 12.86
N ILE A 3 10.27 -0.25 13.48
CA ILE A 3 10.06 -0.64 14.88
C ILE A 3 9.06 -1.79 14.93
N TYR A 4 9.39 -2.78 15.76
CA TYR A 4 8.51 -3.87 16.14
C TYR A 4 7.87 -3.52 17.50
N PRO A 5 6.68 -2.90 17.52
CA PRO A 5 6.01 -2.59 18.78
C PRO A 5 5.67 -3.89 19.54
N LYS A 6 6.19 -4.02 20.76
CA LYS A 6 5.78 -5.05 21.71
C LYS A 6 4.63 -4.53 22.56
N ASN A 7 3.55 -5.30 22.71
CA ASN A 7 2.54 -4.99 23.73
C ASN A 7 3.05 -5.37 25.13
N LYS A 8 2.47 -4.74 26.17
CA LYS A 8 2.79 -5.04 27.60
C LYS A 8 2.59 -6.51 28.01
N LYS A 9 1.95 -7.33 27.16
CA LYS A 9 1.72 -8.77 27.35
C LYS A 9 2.65 -9.68 26.52
N GLY A 10 3.66 -9.14 25.84
CA GLY A 10 4.62 -9.94 25.06
C GLY A 10 4.19 -10.25 23.62
N ASP A 11 2.91 -10.07 23.27
CA ASP A 11 2.45 -10.21 21.88
C ASP A 11 2.98 -9.07 21.00
N GLN A 12 3.72 -9.44 19.96
CA GLN A 12 4.19 -8.56 18.91
C GLN A 12 2.96 -8.04 18.15
N LYS A 13 2.79 -6.72 18.00
CA LYS A 13 1.74 -6.20 17.12
C LYS A 13 2.08 -6.62 15.68
N ASP A 14 1.09 -7.11 14.94
CA ASP A 14 1.21 -7.45 13.51
C ASP A 14 1.59 -6.23 12.65
N SER A 15 1.45 -5.00 13.18
CA SER A 15 1.76 -3.75 12.46
C SER A 15 3.16 -3.22 12.77
N LEU A 16 4.02 -3.28 11.75
CA LEU A 16 5.30 -2.58 11.74
C LEU A 16 5.08 -1.07 11.70
N VAL A 17 5.88 -0.33 12.46
CA VAL A 17 5.79 1.13 12.53
C VAL A 17 7.08 1.75 12.02
N TRP A 18 6.95 2.72 11.12
CA TRP A 18 8.07 3.55 10.70
C TRP A 18 8.32 4.69 11.68
N LYS A 19 9.53 4.77 12.23
CA LYS A 19 9.98 5.91 13.05
C LYS A 19 11.15 6.60 12.39
N GLU A 20 11.16 7.93 12.42
CA GLU A 20 12.32 8.70 11.98
C GLU A 20 13.53 8.47 12.89
N ASP A 21 14.72 8.53 12.29
CA ASP A 21 15.97 8.46 13.04
C ASP A 21 16.32 9.88 13.52
N ASN A 22 16.43 10.06 14.84
CA ASN A 22 16.58 11.37 15.47
C ASN A 22 17.98 11.97 15.27
N PHE A 23 19.00 11.15 14.96
CA PHE A 23 20.41 11.58 14.92
C PHE A 23 21.06 11.39 13.54
N LEU A 24 20.27 11.55 12.47
CA LEU A 24 20.71 11.34 11.09
C LEU A 24 21.96 12.12 10.69
N ARG A 25 22.08 13.38 11.16
CA ARG A 25 23.25 14.20 10.83
C ARG A 25 24.53 13.67 11.48
N LEU A 26 24.45 13.35 12.77
CA LEU A 26 25.58 12.76 13.50
C LEU A 26 25.96 11.41 12.90
N ARG A 27 24.96 10.61 12.53
CA ARG A 27 25.16 9.32 11.89
C ARG A 27 25.84 9.46 10.52
N GLY A 28 25.39 10.37 9.66
CA GLY A 28 26.01 10.64 8.37
C GLY A 28 27.46 11.11 8.50
N LEU A 29 27.76 11.95 9.50
CA LEU A 29 29.12 12.38 9.79
C LEU A 29 29.99 11.21 10.27
N ALA A 30 29.50 10.43 11.24
CA ALA A 30 30.23 9.27 11.77
C ALA A 30 30.47 8.20 10.69
N ASP A 31 29.45 7.89 9.89
CA ASP A 31 29.56 6.93 8.79
C ASP A 31 30.52 7.43 7.70
N SER A 32 30.63 8.75 7.48
CA SER A 32 31.66 9.29 6.58
C SER A 32 33.06 9.22 7.15
N VAL A 33 33.25 9.42 8.47
CA VAL A 33 34.57 9.27 9.12
C VAL A 33 35.03 7.82 9.10
N VAL A 34 34.11 6.86 9.21
CA VAL A 34 34.41 5.42 9.24
C VAL A 34 34.39 4.79 7.83
N HIS A 35 34.29 5.60 6.76
CA HIS A 35 34.22 5.11 5.38
C HIS A 35 33.09 4.08 5.13
N LYS A 36 31.95 4.27 5.80
CA LYS A 36 30.71 3.49 5.59
C LYS A 36 29.77 4.16 4.58
N THR A 37 30.09 5.37 4.15
CA THR A 37 29.43 6.11 3.08
C THR A 37 30.42 6.53 2.02
N ASP A 38 30.20 6.05 0.81
CA ASP A 38 30.91 6.50 -0.36
C ASP A 38 29.92 6.93 -1.45
N PHE A 39 30.44 7.63 -2.44
CA PHE A 39 29.73 7.87 -3.70
C PHE A 39 30.44 6.99 -4.73
N LYS A 40 29.70 6.08 -5.33
CA LYS A 40 30.23 5.20 -6.37
C LYS A 40 29.78 5.73 -7.72
N THR A 41 30.69 5.74 -8.68
CA THR A 41 30.34 6.10 -10.05
C THR A 41 29.58 4.92 -10.67
N GLU A 42 28.27 5.07 -10.83
CA GLU A 42 27.38 4.17 -11.56
C GLU A 42 26.92 4.89 -12.83
N ASP A 43 27.11 4.28 -14.01
CA ASP A 43 26.72 4.85 -15.31
C ASP A 43 27.22 6.28 -15.57
N GLY A 44 28.44 6.58 -15.09
CA GLY A 44 29.05 7.91 -15.23
C GLY A 44 28.50 8.98 -14.26
N LYS A 45 27.66 8.58 -13.30
CA LYS A 45 27.13 9.45 -12.23
C LYS A 45 27.57 8.95 -10.87
N ASP A 46 27.95 9.87 -9.99
CA ASP A 46 28.30 9.55 -8.62
C ASP A 46 27.04 9.34 -7.77
N VAL A 47 26.73 8.10 -7.39
CA VAL A 47 25.55 7.75 -6.60
C VAL A 47 25.97 7.37 -5.18
N LEU A 48 25.28 7.87 -4.17
CA LEU A 48 25.50 7.49 -2.78
C LEU A 48 25.32 5.97 -2.59
N ALA A 49 26.39 5.31 -2.15
CA ALA A 49 26.39 3.94 -1.68
C ALA A 49 26.82 3.89 -0.21
N GLY A 50 25.99 3.35 0.66
CA GLY A 50 26.34 3.29 2.08
C GLY A 50 25.47 2.38 2.93
N ALA A 51 25.98 2.03 4.09
CA ALA A 51 25.32 1.09 5.00
C ALA A 51 23.93 1.58 5.45
N TYR A 52 23.73 2.90 5.60
CA TYR A 52 22.41 3.47 5.92
C TYR A 52 21.42 3.28 4.77
N TYR A 53 21.83 3.53 3.53
CA TYR A 53 20.98 3.34 2.36
C TYR A 53 20.50 1.89 2.26
N GLU A 54 21.43 0.93 2.33
CA GLU A 54 21.10 -0.50 2.28
C GLU A 54 20.21 -0.95 3.44
N ARG A 55 20.43 -0.39 4.63
CA ARG A 55 19.57 -0.66 5.79
C ARG A 55 18.15 -0.16 5.54
N ILE A 56 17.99 1.08 5.10
CA ILE A 56 16.67 1.67 4.86
C ILE A 56 15.95 0.93 3.73
N ARG A 57 16.66 0.56 2.67
CA ARG A 57 16.14 -0.29 1.59
C ARG A 57 15.50 -1.57 2.12
N ARG A 58 16.24 -2.34 2.92
CA ARG A 58 15.75 -3.60 3.51
C ARG A 58 14.59 -3.39 4.48
N GLU A 59 14.63 -2.32 5.27
CA GLU A 59 13.55 -1.96 6.17
C GLU A 59 12.26 -1.59 5.42
N LEU A 60 12.37 -0.90 4.27
CA LEU A 60 11.24 -0.57 3.39
C LEU A 60 10.66 -1.84 2.73
N GLU A 61 11.51 -2.71 2.19
CA GLU A 61 11.11 -4.00 1.61
C GLU A 61 10.36 -4.86 2.65
N THR A 62 10.85 -4.90 3.89
CA THR A 62 10.21 -5.64 4.99
C THR A 62 8.86 -5.04 5.38
N LEU A 63 8.76 -3.71 5.45
CA LEU A 63 7.52 -3.02 5.76
C LEU A 63 6.46 -3.29 4.70
N GLU A 64 6.84 -3.18 3.44
CA GLU A 64 5.94 -3.38 2.30
C GLU A 64 5.46 -4.83 2.23
N ALA A 65 6.34 -5.81 2.43
CA ALA A 65 5.97 -7.21 2.52
C ALA A 65 4.97 -7.49 3.66
N ALA A 66 5.16 -6.86 4.82
CA ALA A 66 4.21 -6.99 5.92
C ALA A 66 2.85 -6.34 5.60
N LYS A 67 2.84 -5.17 4.95
CA LYS A 67 1.61 -4.52 4.50
C LYS A 67 0.87 -5.37 3.47
N LEU A 68 1.58 -5.98 2.51
CA LEU A 68 1.01 -6.91 1.54
C LEU A 68 0.39 -8.14 2.22
N ALA A 69 1.05 -8.70 3.23
CA ALA A 69 0.51 -9.83 3.99
C ALA A 69 -0.76 -9.43 4.78
N GLN A 70 -0.77 -8.25 5.39
CA GLN A 70 -1.94 -7.71 6.08
C GLN A 70 -3.13 -7.52 5.13
N LEU A 71 -2.90 -6.87 3.98
CA LEU A 71 -3.92 -6.66 2.95
C LEU A 71 -4.44 -7.99 2.38
N SER A 72 -3.57 -8.97 2.17
CA SER A 72 -4.00 -10.29 1.68
C SER A 72 -4.94 -10.98 2.67
N LYS A 73 -4.66 -10.84 3.98
CA LYS A 73 -5.47 -11.41 5.05
C LYS A 73 -6.83 -10.71 5.19
N SER A 74 -6.88 -9.39 5.03
CA SER A 74 -8.11 -8.61 5.18
C SER A 74 -8.97 -8.59 3.91
N LEU A 75 -8.36 -8.41 2.74
CA LEU A 75 -9.04 -8.23 1.46
C LEU A 75 -9.36 -9.54 0.76
N GLY A 76 -8.60 -10.62 1.00
CA GLY A 76 -8.88 -11.94 0.40
C GLY A 76 -10.33 -12.40 0.59
N PRO A 77 -10.86 -12.41 1.83
CA PRO A 77 -12.26 -12.75 2.08
C PRO A 77 -13.25 -11.76 1.45
N LYS A 78 -12.96 -10.45 1.48
CA LYS A 78 -13.83 -9.42 0.89
C LYS A 78 -13.91 -9.54 -0.63
N ALA A 79 -12.79 -9.82 -1.29
CA ALA A 79 -12.71 -10.06 -2.72
C ALA A 79 -13.48 -11.32 -3.13
N ALA A 80 -13.34 -12.41 -2.36
CA ALA A 80 -14.11 -13.63 -2.59
C ALA A 80 -15.62 -13.40 -2.43
N ALA A 81 -16.03 -12.64 -1.41
CA ALA A 81 -17.43 -12.26 -1.21
C ALA A 81 -17.96 -11.40 -2.37
N LEU A 82 -17.18 -10.42 -2.84
CA LEU A 82 -17.55 -9.57 -3.97
C LEU A 82 -17.77 -10.38 -5.26
N LYS A 83 -16.91 -11.37 -5.50
CA LYS A 83 -17.03 -12.29 -6.64
C LYS A 83 -18.23 -13.22 -6.53
N ALA A 84 -18.58 -13.65 -5.33
CA ALA A 84 -19.71 -14.54 -5.08
C ALA A 84 -21.08 -13.82 -5.20
N MET A 85 -21.11 -12.49 -5.01
CA MET A 85 -22.35 -11.72 -5.14
C MET A 85 -22.89 -11.77 -6.59
N PRO A 86 -24.21 -11.98 -6.78
CA PRO A 86 -24.82 -11.97 -8.11
C PRO A 86 -24.56 -10.65 -8.83
N GLN A 87 -24.14 -10.70 -10.09
CA GLN A 87 -24.15 -9.50 -10.92
C GLN A 87 -25.61 -9.10 -11.19
N PRO A 88 -25.92 -7.80 -11.22
CA PRO A 88 -27.21 -7.31 -11.68
C PRO A 88 -27.31 -7.52 -13.19
N THR A 89 -27.45 -8.77 -13.64
CA THR A 89 -27.84 -9.06 -15.01
C THR A 89 -29.28 -8.63 -15.19
N GLY A 90 -29.49 -7.70 -16.13
CA GLY A 90 -30.77 -7.14 -16.51
C GLY A 90 -31.66 -8.20 -17.17
N GLY A 91 -32.10 -9.19 -16.40
CA GLY A 91 -33.13 -10.13 -16.81
C GLY A 91 -34.48 -9.43 -16.83
N SER A 92 -34.68 -8.55 -17.81
CA SER A 92 -35.99 -8.11 -18.24
C SER A 92 -36.66 -9.29 -18.93
N SER A 93 -37.39 -10.10 -18.18
CA SER A 93 -38.39 -10.97 -18.81
C SER A 93 -39.44 -10.03 -19.43
N ASN A 94 -39.48 -9.93 -20.76
CA ASN A 94 -40.39 -9.07 -21.53
C ASN A 94 -41.89 -9.42 -21.39
N SER A 95 -42.26 -10.26 -20.42
CA SER A 95 -43.64 -10.61 -20.11
C SER A 95 -44.18 -9.73 -18.98
N SER A 96 -45.19 -8.90 -19.29
CA SER A 96 -45.91 -8.16 -18.25
C SER A 96 -46.55 -9.14 -17.25
N PRO A 97 -46.42 -8.91 -15.93
CA PRO A 97 -46.96 -9.83 -14.94
C PRO A 97 -48.48 -9.96 -15.07
N ARG A 98 -48.95 -11.16 -15.43
CA ARG A 98 -50.38 -11.45 -15.73
C ARG A 98 -51.24 -11.68 -14.48
N SER A 99 -50.66 -11.74 -13.28
CA SER A 99 -51.40 -11.93 -12.02
C SER A 99 -50.91 -11.01 -10.90
N THR A 100 -51.76 -10.76 -9.89
CA THR A 100 -51.44 -9.96 -8.69
C THR A 100 -50.29 -10.59 -7.88
N GLY A 101 -50.21 -11.92 -7.85
CA GLY A 101 -49.09 -12.65 -7.23
C GLY A 101 -47.78 -12.45 -7.99
N ALA A 102 -47.80 -12.52 -9.33
CA ALA A 102 -46.64 -12.27 -10.17
C ALA A 102 -46.13 -10.82 -10.04
N ARG A 103 -47.03 -9.84 -9.86
CA ARG A 103 -46.67 -8.44 -9.60
C ARG A 103 -45.94 -8.26 -8.26
N ARG A 104 -46.39 -8.94 -7.20
CA ARG A 104 -45.72 -8.91 -5.88
C ARG A 104 -44.34 -9.58 -5.93
N ALA A 105 -44.26 -10.78 -6.52
CA ALA A 105 -43.00 -11.49 -6.68
C ALA A 105 -41.98 -10.70 -7.52
N ALA A 106 -42.42 -10.01 -8.58
CA ALA A 106 -41.55 -9.15 -9.38
C ALA A 106 -41.03 -7.94 -8.60
N ARG A 107 -41.86 -7.31 -7.76
CA ARG A 107 -41.42 -6.21 -6.88
C ARG A 107 -40.42 -6.69 -5.84
N GLU A 108 -40.70 -7.79 -5.15
CA GLU A 108 -39.78 -8.37 -4.17
C GLU A 108 -38.45 -8.80 -4.81
N ALA A 109 -38.49 -9.38 -6.01
CA ALA A 109 -37.29 -9.72 -6.76
C ALA A 109 -36.51 -8.45 -7.16
N GLY A 110 -37.20 -7.39 -7.56
CA GLY A 110 -36.60 -6.09 -7.85
C GLY A 110 -35.91 -5.47 -6.62
N GLU A 111 -36.57 -5.49 -5.47
CA GLU A 111 -35.99 -5.02 -4.21
C GLU A 111 -34.79 -5.85 -3.77
N ARG A 112 -34.86 -7.19 -3.87
CA ARG A 112 -33.73 -8.08 -3.57
C ARG A 112 -32.53 -7.78 -4.48
N ARG A 113 -32.77 -7.53 -5.77
CA ARG A 113 -31.71 -7.14 -6.73
C ARG A 113 -31.12 -5.77 -6.40
N ALA A 114 -31.95 -4.80 -6.03
CA ALA A 114 -31.50 -3.47 -5.64
C ALA A 114 -30.62 -3.54 -4.38
N ARG A 115 -31.01 -4.32 -3.37
CA ARG A 115 -30.22 -4.56 -2.15
C ARG A 115 -28.89 -5.28 -2.46
N ALA A 116 -28.93 -6.35 -3.25
CA ALA A 116 -27.70 -7.04 -3.65
C ALA A 116 -26.74 -6.12 -4.44
N ALA A 117 -27.29 -5.24 -5.29
CA ALA A 117 -26.48 -4.26 -6.02
C ALA A 117 -25.90 -3.17 -5.10
N SER A 118 -26.63 -2.69 -4.09
CA SER A 118 -26.10 -1.74 -3.11
C SER A 118 -25.03 -2.38 -2.24
N GLU A 119 -25.26 -3.59 -1.73
CA GLU A 119 -24.28 -4.36 -0.94
C GLU A 119 -22.99 -4.61 -1.73
N ARG A 120 -23.09 -4.96 -3.02
CA ARG A 120 -21.93 -5.12 -3.90
C ARG A 120 -21.15 -3.82 -4.06
N LYS A 121 -21.84 -2.69 -4.25
CA LYS A 121 -21.20 -1.36 -4.38
C LYS A 121 -20.52 -0.94 -3.08
N GLU A 122 -21.16 -1.17 -1.94
CA GLU A 122 -20.59 -0.86 -0.63
C GLU A 122 -19.34 -1.71 -0.35
N LEU A 123 -19.38 -3.00 -0.68
CA LEU A 123 -18.23 -3.89 -0.52
C LEU A 123 -17.06 -3.47 -1.44
N ALA A 124 -17.34 -3.16 -2.71
CA ALA A 124 -16.33 -2.65 -3.63
C ALA A 124 -15.71 -1.32 -3.14
N ALA A 125 -16.53 -0.40 -2.64
CA ALA A 125 -16.07 0.85 -2.06
C ALA A 125 -15.21 0.64 -0.80
N SER A 126 -15.58 -0.32 0.07
CA SER A 126 -14.78 -0.68 1.25
C SER A 126 -13.42 -1.24 0.87
N ILE A 127 -13.36 -2.11 -0.15
CA ILE A 127 -12.09 -2.65 -0.66
C ILE A 127 -11.24 -1.53 -1.26
N ARG A 128 -11.85 -0.64 -2.06
CA ARG A 128 -11.15 0.51 -2.66
C ARG A 128 -10.52 1.40 -1.60
N ALA A 129 -11.28 1.75 -0.57
CA ALA A 129 -10.82 2.60 0.51
C ALA A 129 -9.61 1.99 1.21
N GLU A 130 -9.70 0.71 1.60
CA GLU A 130 -8.60 0.01 2.28
C GLU A 130 -7.33 -0.08 1.42
N LEU A 131 -7.47 -0.28 0.10
CA LEU A 131 -6.34 -0.29 -0.83
C LEU A 131 -5.69 1.09 -0.98
N LEU A 132 -6.48 2.15 -1.12
CA LEU A 132 -5.99 3.52 -1.27
C LEU A 132 -5.36 4.04 0.03
N ASP A 133 -5.94 3.70 1.18
CA ASP A 133 -5.37 4.01 2.49
C ASP A 133 -4.01 3.34 2.66
N ALA A 134 -3.89 2.07 2.29
CA ALA A 134 -2.61 1.37 2.34
C ALA A 134 -1.57 1.95 1.36
N GLU A 135 -1.98 2.35 0.15
CA GLU A 135 -1.11 3.02 -0.82
C GLU A 135 -0.62 4.37 -0.26
N ALA A 136 -1.49 5.14 0.38
CA ALA A 136 -1.14 6.41 1.02
C ALA A 136 -0.16 6.22 2.19
N GLU A 137 -0.41 5.22 3.06
CA GLU A 137 0.48 4.91 4.19
C GLU A 137 1.88 4.48 3.72
N ILE A 138 1.96 3.63 2.69
CA ILE A 138 3.24 3.22 2.11
C ILE A 138 3.96 4.42 1.49
N ASN A 139 3.27 5.23 0.69
CA ASN A 139 3.84 6.43 0.08
C ASN A 139 4.41 7.40 1.14
N GLU A 140 3.69 7.61 2.23
CA GLU A 140 4.15 8.48 3.31
C GLU A 140 5.47 7.99 3.92
N VAL A 141 5.60 6.68 4.14
CA VAL A 141 6.84 6.07 4.65
C VAL A 141 8.00 6.28 3.68
N TYR A 142 7.78 6.05 2.38
CA TYR A 142 8.80 6.27 1.35
C TYR A 142 9.22 7.74 1.26
N CYS A 143 8.28 8.68 1.35
CA CYS A 143 8.58 10.12 1.42
C CYS A 143 9.47 10.47 2.62
N ARG A 144 9.14 9.94 3.81
CA ARG A 144 9.95 10.16 5.03
C ARG A 144 11.33 9.52 4.93
N ALA A 145 11.43 8.34 4.32
CA ALA A 145 12.71 7.66 4.08
C ALA A 145 13.61 8.46 3.13
N ASN A 146 13.05 8.97 2.03
CA ASN A 146 13.78 9.82 1.08
C ASN A 146 14.25 11.13 1.74
N ALA A 147 13.40 11.79 2.53
CA ALA A 147 13.80 12.97 3.29
C ALA A 147 14.92 12.68 4.30
N SER A 148 14.87 11.52 4.94
CA SER A 148 15.90 11.06 5.88
C SER A 148 17.23 10.81 5.19
N LEU A 149 17.18 10.19 4.00
CA LEU A 149 18.36 9.93 3.19
C LEU A 149 19.04 11.23 2.75
N VAL A 150 18.27 12.24 2.32
CA VAL A 150 18.83 13.57 1.99
C VAL A 150 19.55 14.19 3.20
N LYS A 151 18.94 14.15 4.39
CA LYS A 151 19.55 14.65 5.62
C LYS A 151 20.85 13.91 5.96
N TYR A 152 20.86 12.59 5.78
CA TYR A 152 22.01 11.73 6.00
C TYR A 152 23.15 12.04 5.03
N SER A 153 22.88 12.07 3.72
CA SER A 153 23.87 12.28 2.67
C SER A 153 24.57 13.64 2.81
N LYS A 154 23.79 14.69 3.08
CA LYS A 154 24.31 16.06 3.25
C LYS A 154 25.14 16.26 4.52
N ALA A 155 25.04 15.35 5.50
CA ALA A 155 25.76 15.50 6.76
C ALA A 155 27.18 14.94 6.73
N GLY A 156 27.47 13.99 5.83
CA GLY A 156 28.77 13.32 5.75
C GLY A 156 29.78 14.01 4.85
N LYS A 157 29.35 14.87 3.91
CA LYS A 157 30.26 15.48 2.93
C LYS A 157 30.26 17.00 3.04
N PHE A 158 31.46 17.55 3.18
CA PHE A 158 31.73 18.99 3.10
C PHE A 158 31.77 19.48 1.64
N ARG A 159 30.80 19.07 0.82
CA ARG A 159 30.63 19.52 -0.57
C ARG A 159 29.16 19.65 -0.92
N VAL A 160 28.85 20.43 -1.96
CA VAL A 160 27.50 20.46 -2.54
C VAL A 160 27.21 19.10 -3.17
N ILE A 161 26.12 18.46 -2.75
CA ILE A 161 25.62 17.21 -3.33
C ILE A 161 24.39 17.55 -4.18
N ASN A 162 24.42 17.12 -5.45
CA ASN A 162 23.30 17.26 -6.38
C ASN A 162 22.21 16.23 -6.10
N ASP A 163 20.97 16.55 -6.50
CA ASP A 163 19.84 15.66 -6.29
C ASP A 163 19.97 14.32 -7.03
N GLU A 164 20.72 14.29 -8.15
CA GLU A 164 21.00 13.07 -8.90
C GLU A 164 21.97 12.12 -8.20
N GLU A 165 22.82 12.65 -7.30
CA GLU A 165 23.78 11.84 -6.54
C GLU A 165 23.09 11.11 -5.36
N ILE A 166 21.87 11.48 -5.01
CA ILE A 166 21.11 10.88 -3.90
C ILE A 166 20.05 9.93 -4.47
N PRO A 167 20.19 8.61 -4.29
CA PRO A 167 19.21 7.67 -4.79
C PRO A 167 17.85 7.89 -4.11
N ARG A 168 16.77 7.59 -4.83
CA ARG A 168 15.40 7.71 -4.33
C ARG A 168 14.77 6.33 -4.21
N PHE A 169 14.18 6.06 -3.07
CA PHE A 169 13.32 4.89 -2.87
C PHE A 169 11.97 5.14 -3.54
N HIS A 170 11.47 4.11 -4.22
CA HIS A 170 10.16 4.10 -4.86
C HIS A 170 9.35 2.91 -4.33
N PRO A 171 8.09 3.10 -3.95
CA PRO A 171 7.24 2.00 -3.53
C PRO A 171 6.95 1.06 -4.70
N GLY A 172 6.97 -0.26 -4.44
CA GLY A 172 6.55 -1.27 -5.41
C GLY A 172 5.03 -1.46 -5.46
N PHE A 173 4.36 -1.17 -4.35
CA PHE A 173 2.93 -1.35 -4.13
C PHE A 173 2.11 -0.35 -4.93
N SER A 174 1.02 -0.84 -5.49
CA SER A 174 -0.05 -0.01 -6.04
C SER A 174 -1.40 -0.66 -5.76
N ALA A 175 -2.37 0.15 -5.37
CA ALA A 175 -3.73 -0.29 -5.08
C ALA A 175 -4.34 -1.04 -6.27
N ARG A 176 -4.13 -0.51 -7.48
CA ARG A 176 -4.66 -1.10 -8.72
C ARG A 176 -4.01 -2.45 -9.03
N LYS A 177 -2.68 -2.54 -8.98
CA LYS A 177 -1.94 -3.80 -9.23
C LYS A 177 -2.33 -4.89 -8.22
N PHE A 178 -2.58 -4.52 -6.97
CA PHE A 178 -3.03 -5.46 -5.95
C PHE A 178 -4.46 -5.94 -6.23
N ALA A 179 -5.38 -5.04 -6.63
CA ALA A 179 -6.73 -5.42 -7.04
C ALA A 179 -6.75 -6.32 -8.29
N GLU A 180 -5.84 -6.10 -9.25
CA GLU A 180 -5.64 -6.96 -10.42
C GLU A 180 -5.22 -8.37 -9.99
N THR A 181 -4.32 -8.48 -9.00
CA THR A 181 -3.90 -9.78 -8.43
C THR A 181 -5.08 -10.53 -7.78
N LEU A 182 -6.00 -9.79 -7.18
CA LEU A 182 -7.25 -10.34 -6.64
C LEU A 182 -8.33 -10.56 -7.70
N GLY A 183 -8.12 -10.11 -8.94
CA GLY A 183 -9.06 -10.15 -10.05
C GLY A 183 -10.38 -9.44 -9.75
N ILE A 184 -10.31 -8.27 -9.11
CA ILE A 184 -11.45 -7.40 -8.76
C ILE A 184 -11.23 -5.96 -9.21
N ASP A 185 -10.22 -5.72 -10.05
CA ASP A 185 -9.80 -4.38 -10.48
C ASP A 185 -10.95 -3.61 -11.14
N LYS A 186 -11.71 -4.27 -12.01
CA LYS A 186 -12.85 -3.69 -12.70
C LYS A 186 -13.97 -3.32 -11.75
N GLU A 187 -14.27 -4.18 -10.79
CA GLU A 187 -15.35 -3.90 -9.84
C GLU A 187 -15.04 -2.76 -8.85
N VAL A 188 -13.75 -2.48 -8.62
CA VAL A 188 -13.30 -1.56 -7.58
C VAL A 188 -12.87 -0.21 -8.18
N PHE A 189 -12.28 -0.19 -9.38
CA PHE A 189 -11.69 1.00 -9.99
C PHE A 189 -12.36 1.47 -11.29
N GLU A 190 -13.25 0.69 -11.92
CA GLU A 190 -14.07 1.12 -13.07
C GLU A 190 -15.52 1.44 -12.65
#